data_AF-A0A2P7YFE6-F1
#
_entry.id   AF-A0A2P7YFE6-F1
#
_cell.length_a   1.000
_cell.length_b   1.000
_cell.length_c   1.000
_cell.angle_alpha   90.00
_cell.angle_beta   90.00
_cell.angle_gamma   90.00
#
_symmetry.space_group_name_H-M   'P 1'
#
loop_
_entity.id
_entity.type
_entity.pdbx_description
1 polymer ?
#
loop_
_entity_poly.entity_id
_entity_poly.type
_entity_poly.pdbx_seq_one_letter_code
_entity_poly.pdbx_strand_id
1 'polypeptide(L)'
;MTSRLTGSSRLLRQLANKKESAFRFTPNFQLGDRRPEVLEAMIPDRPDVSDSPVLRTAVVKPEDVCDLVIQPSFNDLVVTAFAEGCHFSGDLDYTLTSTSSVKGSKLWYANIAREWMADFEELLPNIKELKEVTVEERKLASSFLDEVSRALIAEAFAKALILSYADLQDFVASVLQYTSLECTVEFLLSQTAFISDVTKFELVVEYVKLNLGALGRQKLPEFVDLIMAFATEDSVHRVPIADSLIREHILDLHPEVLVELPPHIVSQLADFAIARDSLDDAKEMMSFLVTEHRVAPAKHTFELFMAKYCVDARRNDKNKEQVLKDLTCIKPILHFYGLTADSFELLLSRVIDNSYDLAHFVRLAQKNSAELVAEYAEHILLRLRYIHKKSHKSDINKAVETTQFMRLLVHDNKVKIDERLASVLRLICSEHKIAYDELKFSNAST
;
A
#
# COMPACT_ATOMS: atom_id res chain seq x y z
N MET A 1 -30.69 38.02 -20.05
CA MET A 1 -29.75 38.45 -19.00
C MET A 1 -28.75 37.35 -18.78
N THR A 2 -27.59 37.53 -19.39
CA THR A 2 -26.55 36.52 -19.60
C THR A 2 -25.38 36.71 -18.62
N SER A 3 -24.84 35.56 -18.22
CA SER A 3 -23.43 35.28 -17.90
C SER A 3 -22.73 36.14 -16.84
N ARG A 4 -22.65 35.62 -15.62
CA ARG A 4 -21.47 35.75 -14.74
C ARG A 4 -21.31 34.49 -13.94
N LEU A 5 -20.38 33.61 -14.35
CA LEU A 5 -19.69 32.61 -13.53
C LEU A 5 -18.65 31.86 -14.40
N THR A 6 -17.70 32.59 -15.00
CA THR A 6 -16.60 32.00 -15.80
C THR A 6 -15.29 32.78 -15.65
N GLY A 7 -14.96 33.23 -14.43
CA GLY A 7 -13.72 33.96 -14.15
C GLY A 7 -12.65 33.16 -13.38
N SER A 8 -13.05 32.23 -12.51
CA SER A 8 -12.12 31.72 -11.49
C SER A 8 -11.33 30.46 -11.89
N SER A 9 -11.74 29.72 -12.94
CA SER A 9 -11.01 28.51 -13.37
C SER A 9 -9.89 28.78 -14.38
N ARG A 10 -9.86 29.95 -15.03
CA ARG A 10 -8.79 30.34 -15.96
C ARG A 10 -7.53 30.85 -15.26
N LEU A 11 -7.66 31.49 -14.08
CA LEU A 11 -6.51 31.96 -13.29
C LEU A 11 -5.76 30.81 -12.62
N LEU A 12 -6.47 29.80 -12.11
CA LEU A 12 -5.85 28.62 -11.50
C LEU A 12 -5.17 27.70 -12.53
N ARG A 13 -5.72 27.56 -13.74
CA ARG A 13 -5.06 26.84 -14.84
C ARG A 13 -3.88 27.58 -15.47
N GLN A 14 -3.81 28.91 -15.35
CA GLN A 14 -2.65 29.69 -15.81
C GLN A 14 -1.47 29.68 -14.83
N LEU A 15 -1.71 29.36 -13.55
CA LEU A 15 -0.64 29.22 -12.55
C LEU A 15 0.02 27.83 -12.57
N ALA A 16 -0.71 26.79 -12.99
CA ALA A 16 -0.18 25.43 -13.07
C ALA A 16 0.76 25.17 -14.28
N ASN A 17 0.68 26.00 -15.33
CA ASN A 17 1.41 25.77 -16.60
C ASN A 17 2.55 26.76 -16.91
N LYS A 18 3.09 27.46 -15.90
CA LYS A 18 4.33 28.26 -16.09
C LYS A 18 5.52 27.61 -15.39
N LYS A 19 6.06 26.55 -16.01
CA LYS A 19 7.51 26.40 -16.04
C LYS A 19 8.04 27.50 -16.96
N GLU A 20 8.50 28.61 -16.38
CA GLU A 20 9.70 29.34 -16.83
C GLU A 20 9.89 30.67 -16.08
N SER A 21 11.14 30.86 -15.62
CA SER A 21 11.82 32.13 -15.34
C SER A 21 11.20 33.08 -14.29
N ALA A 22 11.81 33.12 -13.11
CA ALA A 22 11.41 33.98 -11.99
C ALA A 22 11.71 35.48 -12.16
N PHE A 23 12.15 35.97 -13.32
CA PHE A 23 12.46 37.39 -13.49
C PHE A 23 12.12 37.90 -14.89
N ARG A 24 11.35 38.99 -14.95
CA ARG A 24 11.20 39.81 -16.14
C ARG A 24 11.64 41.22 -15.79
N PHE A 25 12.78 41.64 -16.33
CA PHE A 25 13.25 43.01 -16.24
C PHE A 25 12.69 43.80 -17.41
N THR A 26 11.82 44.76 -17.13
CA THR A 26 11.53 45.86 -18.07
C THR A 26 12.29 47.09 -17.60
N PRO A 27 13.28 47.58 -18.36
CA PRO A 27 13.97 48.79 -18.00
C PRO A 27 13.04 49.99 -18.21
N ASN A 28 12.96 50.84 -17.19
CA ASN A 28 12.26 52.11 -17.27
C ASN A 28 13.29 53.20 -17.60
N PHE A 29 13.59 53.38 -18.89
CA PHE A 29 14.41 54.50 -19.36
C PHE A 29 13.74 55.18 -20.53
N GLN A 30 13.27 56.41 -20.30
CA GLN A 30 13.15 57.39 -21.38
C GLN A 30 14.58 57.84 -21.73
N LEU A 31 15.13 57.32 -22.83
CA LEU A 31 16.39 57.79 -23.41
C LEU A 31 16.27 57.69 -24.94
N GLY A 32 16.32 58.86 -25.58
CA GLY A 32 16.14 59.03 -27.01
C GLY A 32 17.26 58.45 -27.88
N ASP A 33 16.93 58.29 -29.16
CA ASP A 33 17.81 58.11 -30.33
C ASP A 33 19.18 57.45 -30.08
N ARG A 34 19.15 56.16 -29.70
CA ARG A 34 20.31 55.28 -29.92
C ARG A 34 19.89 54.09 -30.77
N ARG A 35 20.68 53.81 -31.82
CA ARG A 35 20.41 52.75 -32.80
C ARG A 35 20.38 51.38 -32.10
N PRO A 36 19.48 50.45 -32.52
CA PRO A 36 19.26 49.16 -31.86
C PRO A 36 20.53 48.33 -31.64
N GLU A 37 21.47 48.40 -32.57
CA GLU A 37 22.72 47.62 -32.59
C GLU A 37 23.65 47.95 -31.41
N VAL A 38 23.59 49.18 -30.87
CA VAL A 38 24.42 49.60 -29.72
C VAL A 38 23.83 49.13 -28.39
N LEU A 39 22.52 48.90 -28.34
CA LEU A 39 21.82 48.40 -27.16
C LEU A 39 22.05 46.90 -26.98
N GLU A 40 22.09 46.12 -28.07
CA GLU A 40 22.40 44.69 -28.03
C GLU A 40 23.84 44.41 -27.58
N ALA A 41 24.81 45.22 -28.02
CA ALA A 41 26.20 45.11 -27.60
C ALA A 41 26.46 45.53 -26.14
N MET A 42 25.47 46.14 -25.48
CA MET A 42 25.53 46.50 -24.04
C MET A 42 24.85 45.46 -23.14
N ILE A 43 24.21 44.44 -23.70
CA ILE A 43 23.70 43.29 -22.94
C ILE A 43 24.91 42.40 -22.66
N PRO A 44 25.32 42.21 -21.39
CA PRO A 44 26.40 41.29 -21.07
C PRO A 44 26.04 39.89 -21.58
N ASP A 45 27.00 39.20 -22.19
CA ASP A 45 26.82 37.80 -22.54
C ASP A 45 26.34 37.01 -21.31
N ARG A 46 25.42 36.06 -21.53
CA ARG A 46 24.95 35.20 -20.44
C ARG A 46 26.18 34.58 -19.78
N PRO A 47 26.35 34.73 -18.45
CA PRO A 47 27.49 34.12 -17.78
C PRO A 47 27.44 32.62 -18.02
N ASP A 48 28.53 32.09 -18.58
CA ASP A 48 28.69 30.66 -18.78
C ASP A 48 28.85 29.99 -17.42
N VAL A 49 27.80 29.30 -17.00
CA VAL A 49 27.71 28.59 -15.72
C VAL A 49 28.02 27.10 -15.87
N SER A 50 28.48 26.65 -17.04
CA SER A 50 28.87 25.25 -17.26
C SER A 50 30.02 24.81 -16.34
N ASP A 51 30.93 25.73 -15.98
CA ASP A 51 32.04 25.50 -15.04
C ASP A 51 31.75 25.96 -13.60
N SER A 52 30.53 26.41 -13.30
CA SER A 52 30.16 26.76 -11.93
C SER A 52 30.03 25.50 -11.08
N PRO A 53 30.59 25.44 -9.86
CA PRO A 53 30.44 24.27 -9.01
C PRO A 53 28.94 24.02 -8.81
N VAL A 54 28.48 22.83 -9.16
CA VAL A 54 27.09 22.41 -8.99
C VAL A 54 26.82 22.35 -7.48
N LEU A 55 26.35 23.45 -6.92
CA LEU A 55 26.01 23.63 -5.50
C LEU A 55 24.72 22.89 -5.09
N ARG A 56 24.24 21.96 -5.92
CA ARG A 56 22.91 21.35 -5.80
C ARG A 56 23.05 19.83 -5.72
N THR A 57 22.88 19.29 -4.52
CA THR A 57 22.43 17.89 -4.37
C THR A 57 20.90 17.88 -4.48
N ALA A 58 20.37 16.89 -5.18
CA ALA A 58 18.93 16.71 -5.32
C ALA A 58 18.28 16.54 -3.93
N VAL A 59 17.17 17.22 -3.67
CA VAL A 59 16.31 16.88 -2.54
C VAL A 59 15.73 15.50 -2.84
N VAL A 60 16.07 14.52 -2.00
CA VAL A 60 15.56 13.16 -2.09
C VAL A 60 14.04 13.22 -2.00
N LYS A 61 13.30 12.60 -2.91
CA LYS A 61 11.83 12.62 -2.81
C LYS A 61 11.40 11.73 -1.65
N PRO A 62 10.23 11.98 -1.02
CA PRO A 62 9.64 11.05 -0.07
C PRO A 62 9.60 9.60 -0.62
N GLU A 63 9.26 9.44 -1.90
CA GLU A 63 9.27 8.16 -2.63
C GLU A 63 10.63 7.45 -2.62
N ASP A 64 11.73 8.21 -2.62
CA ASP A 64 13.11 7.71 -2.66
C ASP A 64 13.66 7.37 -1.24
N VAL A 65 12.99 7.82 -0.17
CA VAL A 65 13.34 7.52 1.25
C VAL A 65 12.31 6.66 1.97
N CYS A 66 11.10 6.53 1.42
CA CYS A 66 10.01 5.77 2.01
C CYS A 66 10.27 4.27 1.92
N ASP A 67 11.10 3.77 2.82
CA ASP A 67 11.21 2.35 3.15
C ASP A 67 9.87 1.87 3.76
N LEU A 68 9.59 0.56 3.70
CA LEU A 68 8.36 -0.09 4.18
C LEU A 68 8.08 0.23 5.66
N VAL A 69 9.15 0.36 6.45
CA VAL A 69 9.09 0.47 7.91
C VAL A 69 9.14 1.90 8.43
N ILE A 70 9.53 2.87 7.59
CA ILE A 70 9.78 4.25 8.03
C ILE A 70 8.48 5.04 8.07
N GLN A 71 8.22 5.68 9.21
CA GLN A 71 7.22 6.73 9.40
C GLN A 71 7.89 7.96 10.02
N PRO A 72 8.26 8.98 9.21
CA PRO A 72 8.92 10.17 9.72
C PRO A 72 8.03 10.88 10.75
N SER A 73 8.62 11.24 11.90
CA SER A 73 7.94 12.06 12.89
C SER A 73 8.24 13.55 12.68
N PHE A 74 7.40 14.42 13.25
CA PHE A 74 7.67 15.86 13.28
C PHE A 74 9.07 16.18 13.83
N ASN A 75 9.53 15.43 14.84
CA ASN A 75 10.85 15.62 15.42
C ASN A 75 11.97 15.23 14.44
N ASP A 76 11.80 14.16 13.66
CA ASP A 76 12.79 13.76 12.65
C ASP A 76 12.96 14.85 11.58
N LEU A 77 11.84 15.46 11.18
CA LEU A 77 11.81 16.55 10.19
C LEU A 77 12.39 17.85 10.75
N VAL A 78 12.05 18.20 12.00
CA VAL A 78 12.54 19.39 12.70
C VAL A 78 14.04 19.28 12.97
N VAL A 79 14.53 18.17 13.55
CA VAL A 79 15.95 18.02 13.84
C VAL A 79 16.80 18.13 12.57
N THR A 80 16.35 17.52 11.47
CA THR A 80 17.02 17.61 10.17
C THR A 80 16.97 19.03 9.58
N ALA A 81 15.86 19.74 9.77
CA ALA A 81 15.67 21.11 9.34
C ALA A 81 16.49 22.15 10.12
N PHE A 82 16.67 21.95 11.43
CA PHE A 82 17.25 22.95 12.33
C PHE A 82 18.75 22.78 12.58
N ALA A 83 19.35 21.64 12.20
CA ALA A 83 20.76 21.37 12.43
C ALA A 83 21.61 21.64 11.17
N GLU A 84 22.62 22.50 11.31
CA GLU A 84 23.56 22.84 10.23
C GLU A 84 24.44 21.62 9.89
N GLY A 85 24.40 21.16 8.63
CA GLY A 85 25.17 20.00 8.18
C GLY A 85 24.63 18.64 8.64
N CYS A 86 23.40 18.56 9.16
CA CYS A 86 22.80 17.27 9.50
C CYS A 86 22.30 16.54 8.26
N HIS A 87 22.77 15.30 8.17
CA HIS A 87 22.36 14.35 7.16
C HIS A 87 20.91 13.90 7.38
N PHE A 88 20.10 13.83 6.32
CA PHE A 88 18.75 13.26 6.43
C PHE A 88 18.91 11.83 6.95
N SER A 89 18.23 11.48 8.04
CA SER A 89 18.35 10.16 8.70
C SER A 89 19.77 9.73 9.15
N GLY A 90 20.75 10.64 9.22
CA GLY A 90 22.10 10.33 9.68
C GLY A 90 23.01 9.62 8.67
N ASP A 91 22.66 9.65 7.38
CA ASP A 91 23.44 9.08 6.27
C ASP A 91 24.24 10.15 5.51
N LEU A 92 25.55 9.95 5.39
CA LEU A 92 26.50 10.91 4.82
C LEU A 92 26.15 11.35 3.39
N ASP A 93 25.43 10.53 2.63
CA ASP A 93 25.08 10.83 1.23
C ASP A 93 23.88 11.77 1.06
N TYR A 94 23.16 12.09 2.14
CA TYR A 94 21.92 12.87 2.08
C TYR A 94 21.98 14.10 2.98
N THR A 95 21.92 15.31 2.41
CA THR A 95 21.93 16.58 3.19
C THR A 95 20.78 17.50 2.78
N LEU A 96 20.14 18.14 3.77
CA LEU A 96 19.05 19.09 3.54
C LEU A 96 19.62 20.52 3.55
N THR A 97 19.60 21.22 2.41
CA THR A 97 20.10 22.61 2.32
C THR A 97 19.04 23.57 1.80
N SER A 98 19.03 24.81 2.33
CA SER A 98 18.07 25.85 1.98
C SER A 98 18.49 26.61 0.72
N THR A 99 17.53 26.89 -0.17
CA THR A 99 17.76 27.61 -1.45
C THR A 99 17.60 29.13 -1.36
N SER A 100 17.39 29.69 -0.16
CA SER A 100 17.17 31.15 0.02
C SER A 100 18.40 31.85 0.59
N SER A 101 18.68 33.07 0.13
CA SER A 101 19.72 33.96 0.69
C SER A 101 19.32 34.62 2.01
N VAL A 102 18.12 34.34 2.52
CA VAL A 102 17.55 34.99 3.71
C VAL A 102 17.77 34.09 4.93
N LYS A 103 18.60 34.54 5.88
CA LYS A 103 18.73 33.92 7.20
C LYS A 103 17.45 34.19 8.00
N GLY A 104 16.57 33.19 8.06
CA GLY A 104 15.27 33.25 8.74
C GLY A 104 14.47 31.97 8.50
N SER A 105 15.06 30.82 8.81
CA SER A 105 14.76 29.53 8.19
C SER A 105 13.61 28.72 8.80
N LYS A 106 12.97 29.18 9.89
CA LYS A 106 12.05 28.33 10.67
C LYS A 106 10.72 28.01 9.97
N LEU A 107 10.16 28.95 9.20
CA LEU A 107 8.87 28.78 8.51
C LEU A 107 8.98 27.96 7.22
N TRP A 108 10.11 28.04 6.52
CA TRP A 108 10.35 27.30 5.29
C TRP A 108 10.59 25.81 5.54
N TYR A 109 11.34 25.49 6.59
CA TYR A 109 11.47 24.10 7.00
C TYR A 109 10.17 23.49 7.51
N ALA A 110 9.32 24.29 8.18
CA ALA A 110 7.97 23.86 8.52
C ALA A 110 7.12 23.60 7.26
N ASN A 111 7.29 24.38 6.20
CA ASN A 111 6.59 24.15 4.93
C ASN A 111 7.09 22.91 4.19
N ILE A 112 8.41 22.69 4.13
CA ILE A 112 9.01 21.47 3.55
C ILE A 112 8.58 20.25 4.36
N ALA A 113 8.67 20.31 5.69
CA ALA A 113 8.22 19.24 6.57
C ALA A 113 6.72 18.97 6.42
N ARG A 114 5.90 20.00 6.26
CA ARG A 114 4.46 19.87 6.03
C ARG A 114 4.14 19.26 4.67
N GLU A 115 4.82 19.68 3.61
CA GLU A 115 4.67 19.09 2.26
C GLU A 115 5.12 17.63 2.27
N TRP A 116 6.25 17.32 2.91
CA TRP A 116 6.71 15.95 3.12
C TRP A 116 5.73 15.10 3.94
N MET A 117 5.17 15.64 5.02
CA MET A 117 4.15 14.94 5.80
C MET A 117 2.87 14.73 4.99
N ALA A 118 2.48 15.69 4.14
CA ALA A 118 1.32 15.55 3.26
C ALA A 118 1.55 14.46 2.20
N ASP A 119 2.71 14.46 1.53
CA ASP A 119 3.10 13.43 0.56
C ASP A 119 3.16 12.04 1.24
N PHE A 120 3.65 11.99 2.48
CA PHE A 120 3.71 10.76 3.26
C PHE A 120 2.33 10.27 3.71
N GLU A 121 1.43 11.18 4.13
CA GLU A 121 0.04 10.87 4.45
C GLU A 121 -0.75 10.40 3.21
N GLU A 122 -0.37 10.86 2.02
CA GLU A 122 -0.91 10.34 0.76
C GLU A 122 -0.44 8.90 0.49
N LEU A 123 0.81 8.57 0.84
CA LEU A 123 1.36 7.21 0.75
C LEU A 123 0.88 6.25 1.85
N LEU A 124 0.40 6.78 2.97
CA LEU A 124 -0.23 6.04 4.07
C LEU A 124 -1.65 6.58 4.31
N PRO A 125 -2.59 6.35 3.38
CA PRO A 125 -3.95 6.79 3.59
C PRO A 125 -4.50 6.18 4.88
N ASN A 126 -5.28 6.96 5.61
CA ASN A 126 -6.05 6.44 6.74
C ASN A 126 -7.09 5.44 6.21
N ILE A 127 -6.71 4.17 6.17
CA ILE A 127 -7.58 3.08 5.73
C ILE A 127 -8.51 2.65 6.87
N LYS A 128 -9.70 2.19 6.49
CA LYS A 128 -10.70 1.66 7.42
C LYS A 128 -10.68 0.14 7.42
N GLU A 129 -11.17 -0.44 8.51
CA GLU A 129 -11.46 -1.87 8.56
C GLU A 129 -12.59 -2.21 7.59
N LEU A 130 -12.46 -3.33 6.89
CA LEU A 130 -13.51 -3.88 6.06
C LEU A 130 -14.67 -4.33 6.94
N LYS A 131 -15.89 -3.90 6.60
CA LYS A 131 -17.09 -4.40 7.28
C LYS A 131 -17.39 -5.81 6.82
N GLU A 132 -17.62 -6.71 7.77
CA GLU A 132 -18.17 -8.03 7.47
C GLU A 132 -19.61 -7.87 6.96
N VAL A 133 -19.89 -8.47 5.80
CA VAL A 133 -21.22 -8.52 5.19
C VAL A 133 -21.60 -9.99 5.09
N THR A 134 -22.78 -10.37 5.58
CA THR A 134 -23.20 -11.77 5.54
C THR A 134 -23.54 -12.20 4.10
N VAL A 135 -23.49 -13.49 3.82
CA VAL A 135 -23.84 -14.02 2.48
C VAL A 135 -25.28 -13.68 2.12
N GLU A 136 -26.19 -13.71 3.10
CA GLU A 136 -27.59 -13.37 2.92
C GLU A 136 -27.79 -11.89 2.60
N GLU A 137 -27.08 -11.00 3.29
CA GLU A 137 -27.10 -9.56 3.01
C GLU A 137 -26.59 -9.25 1.61
N ARG A 138 -25.53 -9.95 1.17
CA ARG A 138 -24.99 -9.83 -0.18
C ARG A 138 -26.00 -10.27 -1.23
N LYS A 139 -26.56 -11.47 -1.10
CA LYS A 139 -27.58 -11.98 -2.02
C LYS A 139 -28.78 -11.05 -2.12
N LEU A 140 -29.21 -10.46 -1.00
CA LEU A 140 -30.31 -9.50 -1.00
C LEU A 140 -29.93 -8.21 -1.74
N ALA A 141 -28.72 -7.70 -1.54
CA ALA A 141 -28.22 -6.50 -2.20
C ALA A 141 -27.96 -6.70 -3.71
N SER A 142 -27.58 -7.90 -4.12
CA SER A 142 -27.24 -8.27 -5.50
C SER A 142 -28.33 -9.08 -6.22
N SER A 143 -29.56 -9.11 -5.70
CA SER A 143 -30.65 -9.89 -6.29
C SER A 143 -31.20 -9.19 -7.53
N PHE A 144 -31.23 -9.92 -8.64
CA PHE A 144 -31.93 -9.57 -9.87
C PHE A 144 -33.32 -10.22 -9.94
N LEU A 145 -33.56 -11.24 -9.12
CA LEU A 145 -34.73 -12.10 -9.19
C LEU A 145 -35.95 -11.52 -8.44
N ASP A 146 -36.75 -10.73 -9.14
CA ASP A 146 -38.07 -10.31 -8.66
C ASP A 146 -39.12 -11.46 -8.65
N GLU A 147 -40.25 -11.24 -7.97
CA GLU A 147 -41.30 -12.27 -7.81
C GLU A 147 -41.90 -12.71 -9.15
N VAL A 148 -42.01 -11.79 -10.11
CA VAL A 148 -42.62 -12.07 -11.43
C VAL A 148 -41.69 -12.93 -12.26
N SER A 149 -40.42 -12.54 -12.37
CA SER A 149 -39.35 -13.28 -13.02
C SER A 149 -39.20 -14.66 -12.39
N ARG A 150 -39.24 -14.74 -11.06
CA ARG A 150 -39.20 -16.02 -10.34
C ARG A 150 -40.36 -16.93 -10.73
N ALA A 151 -41.58 -16.41 -10.79
CA ALA A 151 -42.74 -17.21 -11.17
C ALA A 151 -42.63 -17.71 -12.62
N LEU A 152 -42.21 -16.85 -13.55
CA LEU A 152 -42.03 -17.19 -14.97
C LEU A 152 -40.94 -18.25 -15.18
N ILE A 153 -39.78 -18.07 -14.53
CA ILE A 153 -38.68 -19.03 -14.60
C ILE A 153 -39.12 -20.36 -13.95
N ALA A 154 -39.80 -20.32 -12.80
CA ALA A 154 -40.25 -21.51 -12.09
C ALA A 154 -41.30 -22.32 -12.89
N GLU A 155 -42.18 -21.67 -13.64
CA GLU A 155 -43.15 -22.33 -14.51
C GLU A 155 -42.46 -23.11 -15.64
N ALA A 156 -41.40 -22.53 -16.22
CA ALA A 156 -40.56 -23.20 -17.22
C ALA A 156 -39.61 -24.25 -16.60
N PHE A 157 -39.22 -24.08 -15.34
CA PHE A 157 -38.27 -24.91 -14.62
C PHE A 157 -38.94 -26.16 -14.03
N ALA A 158 -39.71 -26.91 -14.82
CA ALA A 158 -40.45 -28.10 -14.38
C ALA A 158 -39.50 -29.28 -14.02
N LYS A 159 -38.78 -29.13 -12.90
CA LYS A 159 -38.02 -30.11 -12.08
C LYS A 159 -37.17 -31.15 -12.84
N ALA A 160 -35.87 -30.83 -12.98
CA ALA A 160 -34.70 -31.73 -13.04
C ALA A 160 -34.18 -32.29 -14.39
N LEU A 161 -34.03 -31.47 -15.42
CA LEU A 161 -33.41 -31.92 -16.69
C LEU A 161 -32.19 -31.13 -17.17
N ILE A 162 -31.61 -30.24 -16.36
CA ILE A 162 -30.29 -29.68 -16.70
C ILE A 162 -29.23 -30.69 -16.25
N LEU A 163 -28.97 -31.67 -17.11
CA LEU A 163 -27.94 -32.70 -16.91
C LEU A 163 -26.72 -32.45 -17.81
N SER A 164 -26.91 -31.69 -18.89
CA SER A 164 -25.88 -31.34 -19.85
C SER A 164 -25.91 -29.86 -20.19
N TYR A 165 -24.84 -29.41 -20.84
CA TYR A 165 -24.75 -28.04 -21.36
C TYR A 165 -25.85 -27.74 -22.39
N ALA A 166 -26.21 -28.71 -23.25
CA ALA A 166 -27.28 -28.53 -24.24
C ALA A 166 -28.64 -28.27 -23.57
N ASP A 167 -28.96 -29.03 -22.52
CA ASP A 167 -30.19 -28.84 -21.76
C ASP A 167 -30.25 -27.44 -21.12
N LEU A 168 -29.11 -26.95 -20.62
CA LEU A 168 -28.99 -25.60 -20.08
C LEU A 168 -29.21 -24.55 -21.17
N GLN A 169 -28.63 -24.72 -22.36
CA GLN A 169 -28.83 -23.78 -23.47
C GLN A 169 -30.29 -23.70 -23.89
N ASP A 170 -30.96 -24.85 -24.05
CA ASP A 170 -32.36 -24.91 -24.45
C ASP A 170 -33.27 -24.28 -23.39
N PHE A 171 -33.02 -24.57 -22.11
CA PHE A 171 -33.73 -23.95 -21.00
C PHE A 171 -33.56 -22.43 -21.01
N VAL A 172 -32.32 -21.93 -21.02
CA VAL A 172 -32.05 -20.49 -20.97
C VAL A 172 -32.65 -19.79 -22.19
N ALA A 173 -32.54 -20.36 -23.39
CA ALA A 173 -33.12 -19.80 -24.61
C ALA A 173 -34.66 -19.70 -24.54
N SER A 174 -35.33 -20.66 -23.87
CA SER A 174 -36.79 -20.63 -23.69
C SER A 174 -37.25 -19.54 -22.71
N VAL A 175 -36.42 -19.21 -21.72
CA VAL A 175 -36.77 -18.31 -20.61
C VAL A 175 -36.30 -16.87 -20.86
N LEU A 176 -35.21 -16.66 -21.61
CA LEU A 176 -34.69 -15.34 -21.99
C LEU A 176 -35.67 -14.48 -22.81
N GLN A 177 -36.74 -15.07 -23.35
CA GLN A 177 -37.82 -14.32 -23.99
C GLN A 177 -38.61 -13.46 -23.00
N TYR A 178 -38.55 -13.81 -21.71
CA TYR A 178 -39.38 -13.23 -20.65
C TYR A 178 -38.55 -12.63 -19.51
N THR A 179 -37.32 -13.08 -19.32
CA THR A 179 -36.43 -12.61 -18.24
C THR A 179 -35.02 -12.32 -18.75
N SER A 180 -34.19 -11.70 -17.91
CA SER A 180 -32.77 -11.48 -18.22
C SER A 180 -31.91 -12.67 -17.80
N LEU A 181 -30.69 -12.74 -18.35
CA LEU A 181 -29.74 -13.81 -18.04
C LEU A 181 -29.37 -13.83 -16.56
N GLU A 182 -29.22 -12.65 -15.94
CA GLU A 182 -28.91 -12.50 -14.51
C GLU A 182 -29.97 -13.17 -13.64
N CYS A 183 -31.26 -12.90 -13.90
CA CYS A 183 -32.37 -13.51 -13.16
C CYS A 183 -32.39 -15.03 -13.31
N THR A 184 -32.15 -15.53 -14.52
CA THR A 184 -32.15 -16.97 -14.81
C THR A 184 -30.99 -17.67 -14.10
N VAL A 185 -29.79 -17.08 -14.12
CA VAL A 185 -28.61 -17.61 -13.41
C VAL A 185 -28.84 -17.59 -11.90
N GLU A 186 -29.30 -16.48 -11.33
CA GLU A 186 -29.64 -16.40 -9.90
C GLU A 186 -30.66 -17.47 -9.51
N PHE A 187 -31.72 -17.60 -10.31
CA PHE A 187 -32.74 -18.61 -10.08
C PHE A 187 -32.15 -20.01 -10.05
N LEU A 188 -31.33 -20.38 -11.05
CA LEU A 188 -30.70 -21.70 -11.12
C LEU A 188 -29.78 -21.96 -9.92
N LEU A 189 -28.92 -21.01 -9.58
CA LEU A 189 -27.97 -21.13 -8.46
C LEU A 189 -28.68 -21.17 -7.10
N SER A 190 -29.89 -20.60 -7.00
CA SER A 190 -30.71 -20.70 -5.78
C SER A 190 -31.43 -22.04 -5.61
N GLN A 191 -31.42 -22.92 -6.62
CA GLN A 191 -32.08 -24.24 -6.52
C GLN A 191 -31.22 -25.23 -5.73
N THR A 192 -31.86 -26.01 -4.84
CA THR A 192 -31.21 -27.05 -4.04
C THR A 192 -30.38 -28.03 -4.86
N ALA A 193 -30.84 -28.37 -6.07
CA ALA A 193 -30.14 -29.26 -6.99
C ALA A 193 -28.81 -28.71 -7.52
N PHE A 194 -28.67 -27.38 -7.64
CA PHE A 194 -27.44 -26.70 -8.05
C PHE A 194 -26.57 -26.38 -6.83
N ILE A 195 -27.20 -26.04 -5.71
CA ILE A 195 -26.55 -25.82 -4.41
C ILE A 195 -25.81 -27.07 -3.91
N SER A 196 -26.29 -28.27 -4.18
CA SER A 196 -25.62 -29.51 -3.72
C SER A 196 -24.61 -30.09 -4.72
N ASP A 197 -24.58 -29.62 -5.97
CA ASP A 197 -23.82 -30.24 -7.06
C ASP A 197 -22.85 -29.24 -7.71
N VAL A 198 -21.55 -29.47 -7.54
CA VAL A 198 -20.49 -28.61 -8.09
C VAL A 198 -20.49 -28.64 -9.62
N THR A 199 -20.81 -29.78 -10.24
CA THR A 199 -20.80 -29.92 -11.71
C THR A 199 -21.87 -29.06 -12.37
N LYS A 200 -23.02 -28.87 -11.69
CA LYS A 200 -24.08 -28.00 -12.18
C LYS A 200 -23.75 -26.52 -12.01
N PHE A 201 -23.04 -26.16 -10.95
CA PHE A 201 -22.47 -24.82 -10.81
C PHE A 201 -21.49 -24.53 -11.95
N GLU A 202 -20.60 -25.49 -12.26
CA GLU A 202 -19.67 -25.41 -13.38
C GLU A 202 -20.38 -25.24 -14.71
N LEU A 203 -21.44 -26.01 -14.98
CA LEU A 203 -22.25 -25.87 -16.19
C LEU A 203 -22.83 -24.46 -16.35
N VAL A 204 -23.36 -23.87 -15.27
CA VAL A 204 -23.89 -22.50 -15.30
C VAL A 204 -22.78 -21.51 -15.58
N VAL A 205 -21.63 -21.64 -14.94
CA VAL A 205 -20.49 -20.74 -15.15
C VAL A 205 -19.95 -20.86 -16.58
N GLU A 206 -19.80 -22.06 -17.13
CA GLU A 206 -19.38 -22.28 -18.52
C GLU A 206 -20.37 -21.67 -19.52
N TYR A 207 -21.68 -21.75 -19.22
CA TYR A 207 -22.68 -21.08 -20.04
C TYR A 207 -22.53 -19.55 -19.99
N VAL A 208 -22.31 -19.00 -18.80
CA VAL A 208 -22.09 -17.57 -18.61
C VAL A 208 -20.83 -17.11 -19.35
N LYS A 209 -19.70 -17.84 -19.25
CA LYS A 209 -18.45 -17.54 -19.97
C LYS A 209 -18.68 -17.35 -21.47
N LEU A 210 -19.44 -18.26 -22.08
CA LEU A 210 -19.73 -18.24 -23.51
C LEU A 210 -20.76 -17.18 -23.92
N ASN A 211 -21.54 -16.67 -22.97
CA ASN A 211 -22.62 -15.70 -23.22
C ASN A 211 -22.45 -14.39 -22.43
N LEU A 212 -21.22 -14.04 -22.03
CA LEU A 212 -20.95 -12.81 -21.28
C LEU A 212 -21.45 -11.56 -21.98
N GLY A 213 -21.41 -11.52 -23.31
CA GLY A 213 -21.93 -10.40 -24.10
C GLY A 213 -23.44 -10.15 -23.96
N ALA A 214 -24.19 -11.10 -23.40
CA ALA A 214 -25.61 -10.93 -23.07
C ALA A 214 -25.84 -10.24 -21.72
N LEU A 215 -24.82 -10.17 -20.86
CA LEU A 215 -24.88 -9.43 -19.60
C LEU A 215 -24.72 -7.94 -19.87
N GLY A 216 -25.56 -7.12 -19.22
CA GLY A 216 -25.39 -5.68 -19.30
C GLY A 216 -24.14 -5.25 -18.53
N ARG A 217 -23.22 -4.50 -19.15
CA ARG A 217 -21.99 -3.99 -18.50
C ARG A 217 -22.26 -3.32 -17.15
N GLN A 218 -23.34 -2.54 -17.05
CA GLN A 218 -23.74 -1.82 -15.83
C GLN A 218 -24.15 -2.74 -14.67
N LYS A 219 -24.46 -4.01 -14.95
CA LYS A 219 -24.88 -5.01 -13.96
C LYS A 219 -23.77 -6.00 -13.60
N LEU A 220 -22.62 -5.92 -14.29
CA LEU A 220 -21.50 -6.83 -14.06
C LEU A 220 -20.98 -6.79 -12.62
N PRO A 221 -20.85 -5.62 -11.95
CA PRO A 221 -20.39 -5.58 -10.56
C PRO A 221 -21.32 -6.36 -9.60
N GLU A 222 -22.63 -6.15 -9.70
CA GLU A 222 -23.62 -6.85 -8.87
C GLU A 222 -23.70 -8.34 -9.24
N PHE A 223 -23.55 -8.67 -10.52
CA PHE A 223 -23.51 -10.06 -10.98
C PHE A 223 -22.28 -10.80 -10.46
N VAL A 224 -21.11 -10.16 -10.41
CA VAL A 224 -19.90 -10.72 -9.80
C VAL A 224 -20.12 -10.95 -8.30
N ASP A 225 -20.70 -9.99 -7.57
CA ASP A 225 -21.02 -10.18 -6.14
C ASP A 225 -21.95 -11.39 -5.93
N LEU A 226 -22.98 -11.52 -6.76
CA LEU A 226 -23.91 -12.64 -6.73
C LEU A 226 -23.21 -13.99 -6.93
N ILE A 227 -22.41 -14.13 -7.99
CA ILE A 227 -21.68 -15.37 -8.30
C ILE A 227 -20.74 -15.71 -7.14
N MET A 228 -20.03 -14.72 -6.61
CA MET A 228 -19.14 -14.89 -5.47
C MET A 228 -19.90 -15.36 -4.23
N ALA A 229 -21.08 -14.81 -3.94
CA ALA A 229 -21.89 -15.20 -2.80
C ALA A 229 -22.25 -16.69 -2.86
N PHE A 230 -22.73 -17.16 -4.02
CA PHE A 230 -23.04 -18.58 -4.24
C PHE A 230 -21.80 -19.50 -4.27
N ALA A 231 -20.64 -18.98 -4.67
CA ALA A 231 -19.40 -19.74 -4.65
C ALA A 231 -18.89 -19.96 -3.22
N THR A 232 -19.05 -18.97 -2.33
CA THR A 232 -18.49 -19.00 -0.96
C THR A 232 -19.35 -19.71 0.08
N GLU A 233 -20.65 -19.90 -0.17
CA GLU A 233 -21.61 -20.38 0.83
C GLU A 233 -21.47 -21.87 1.17
N ASP A 234 -21.34 -22.73 0.15
CA ASP A 234 -21.58 -24.18 0.34
C ASP A 234 -20.40 -25.08 -0.03
N SER A 235 -19.43 -24.60 -0.81
CA SER A 235 -18.34 -25.48 -1.29
C SER A 235 -17.07 -24.73 -1.71
N VAL A 236 -15.96 -25.09 -1.06
CA VAL A 236 -14.60 -24.65 -1.44
C VAL A 236 -14.27 -25.02 -2.90
N HIS A 237 -14.93 -26.04 -3.47
CA HIS A 237 -14.72 -26.46 -4.85
C HIS A 237 -15.35 -25.53 -5.90
N ARG A 238 -16.30 -24.66 -5.52
CA ARG A 238 -16.89 -23.65 -6.43
C ARG A 238 -16.04 -22.41 -6.59
N VAL A 239 -15.24 -22.10 -5.58
CA VAL A 239 -14.37 -20.92 -5.54
C VAL A 239 -13.47 -20.84 -6.79
N PRO A 240 -12.71 -21.89 -7.18
CA PRO A 240 -11.86 -21.84 -8.38
C PRO A 240 -12.65 -21.61 -9.68
N ILE A 241 -13.89 -22.12 -9.76
CA ILE A 241 -14.73 -22.00 -10.94
C ILE A 241 -15.22 -20.55 -11.10
N ALA A 242 -15.74 -19.96 -10.02
CA ALA A 242 -16.17 -18.56 -10.01
C ALA A 242 -15.00 -17.62 -10.28
N ASP A 243 -13.87 -17.91 -9.68
CA ASP A 243 -12.65 -17.14 -9.82
C ASP A 243 -12.07 -17.14 -11.25
N SER A 244 -12.10 -18.29 -11.95
CA SER A 244 -11.76 -18.38 -13.38
C SER A 244 -12.71 -17.54 -14.24
N LEU A 245 -14.02 -17.56 -13.99
CA LEU A 245 -14.97 -16.68 -14.69
C LEU A 245 -14.64 -15.20 -14.48
N ILE A 246 -14.44 -14.79 -13.23
CA ILE A 246 -14.26 -13.38 -12.90
C ILE A 246 -12.95 -12.87 -13.47
N ARG A 247 -11.83 -13.58 -13.29
CA ARG A 247 -10.53 -13.08 -13.74
C ARG A 247 -10.33 -13.23 -15.24
N GLU A 248 -10.45 -14.45 -15.75
CA GLU A 248 -10.05 -14.79 -17.12
C GLU A 248 -11.08 -14.33 -18.17
N HIS A 249 -12.30 -13.99 -17.74
CA HIS A 249 -13.36 -13.60 -18.68
C HIS A 249 -13.95 -12.23 -18.37
N ILE A 250 -14.30 -11.93 -17.11
CA ILE A 250 -14.91 -10.62 -16.79
C ILE A 250 -13.85 -9.52 -16.73
N LEU A 251 -12.80 -9.68 -15.92
CA LEU A 251 -11.79 -8.64 -15.71
C LEU A 251 -10.84 -8.50 -16.91
N ASP A 252 -10.56 -9.60 -17.62
CA ASP A 252 -9.78 -9.54 -18.87
C ASP A 252 -10.49 -8.76 -19.98
N LEU A 253 -11.83 -8.85 -20.06
CA LEU A 253 -12.63 -8.13 -21.07
C LEU A 253 -13.05 -6.73 -20.61
N HIS A 254 -13.31 -6.57 -19.30
CA HIS A 254 -13.84 -5.36 -18.68
C HIS A 254 -13.08 -5.02 -17.38
N PRO A 255 -11.80 -4.62 -17.47
CA PRO A 255 -10.98 -4.33 -16.29
C PRO A 255 -11.56 -3.20 -15.43
N GLU A 256 -12.34 -2.29 -16.02
CA GLU A 256 -13.02 -1.21 -15.32
C GLU A 256 -14.07 -1.68 -14.31
N VAL A 257 -14.57 -2.92 -14.42
CA VAL A 257 -15.52 -3.50 -13.47
C VAL A 257 -14.91 -3.58 -12.07
N LEU A 258 -13.59 -3.78 -11.97
CA LEU A 258 -12.88 -3.86 -10.69
C LEU A 258 -13.11 -2.63 -9.80
N VAL A 259 -13.20 -1.44 -10.39
CA VAL A 259 -13.45 -0.16 -9.69
C VAL A 259 -14.85 -0.05 -9.12
N GLU A 260 -15.80 -0.70 -9.77
CA GLU A 260 -17.21 -0.69 -9.38
C GLU A 260 -17.53 -1.83 -8.38
N LEU A 261 -16.60 -2.78 -8.17
CA LEU A 261 -16.81 -3.88 -7.23
C LEU A 261 -16.85 -3.41 -5.77
N PRO A 262 -17.70 -4.02 -4.94
CA PRO A 262 -17.68 -3.78 -3.51
C PRO A 262 -16.35 -4.21 -2.86
N PRO A 263 -15.85 -3.51 -1.83
CA PRO A 263 -14.58 -3.83 -1.18
C PRO A 263 -14.49 -5.27 -0.63
N HIS A 264 -15.60 -5.84 -0.15
CA HIS A 264 -15.60 -7.21 0.35
C HIS A 264 -15.33 -8.24 -0.75
N ILE A 265 -15.74 -7.95 -1.99
CA ILE A 265 -15.47 -8.80 -3.15
C ILE A 265 -14.00 -8.74 -3.54
N VAL A 266 -13.44 -7.53 -3.60
CA VAL A 266 -12.01 -7.37 -3.92
C VAL A 266 -11.14 -8.07 -2.87
N SER A 267 -11.53 -8.04 -1.58
CA SER A 267 -10.86 -8.81 -0.54
C SER A 267 -10.95 -10.33 -0.77
N GLN A 268 -12.10 -10.85 -1.19
CA GLN A 268 -12.26 -12.27 -1.50
C GLN A 268 -11.47 -12.69 -2.75
N LEU A 269 -11.38 -11.82 -3.76
CA LEU A 269 -10.53 -12.05 -4.93
C LEU A 269 -9.05 -12.11 -4.53
N ALA A 270 -8.61 -11.30 -3.57
CA ALA A 270 -7.28 -11.43 -2.98
C ALA A 270 -7.11 -12.78 -2.28
N ASP A 271 -8.07 -13.24 -1.47
CA ASP A 271 -8.04 -14.57 -0.84
C ASP A 271 -7.92 -15.70 -1.87
N PHE A 272 -8.66 -15.62 -2.98
CA PHE A 272 -8.64 -16.64 -4.03
C PHE A 272 -7.31 -16.63 -4.79
N ALA A 273 -6.74 -15.45 -5.03
CA ALA A 273 -5.39 -15.29 -5.57
C ALA A 273 -4.33 -15.89 -4.63
N ILE A 274 -4.47 -15.72 -3.31
CA ILE A 274 -3.57 -16.36 -2.34
C ILE A 274 -3.75 -17.88 -2.38
N ALA A 275 -4.99 -18.38 -2.44
CA ALA A 275 -5.28 -19.82 -2.44
C ALA A 275 -4.63 -20.56 -3.62
N ARG A 276 -4.54 -19.93 -4.79
CA ARG A 276 -3.87 -20.48 -5.99
C ARG A 276 -2.35 -20.26 -6.05
N ASP A 277 -1.75 -19.73 -5.00
CA ASP A 277 -0.33 -19.32 -4.95
C ASP A 277 0.05 -18.19 -5.92
N SER A 278 -0.90 -17.34 -6.34
CA SER A 278 -0.62 -16.15 -7.14
C SER A 278 -0.48 -14.91 -6.25
N LEU A 279 0.73 -14.68 -5.75
CA LEU A 279 1.02 -13.56 -4.86
C LEU A 279 0.94 -12.19 -5.55
N ASP A 280 1.27 -12.11 -6.85
CA ASP A 280 1.22 -10.85 -7.58
C ASP A 280 -0.23 -10.36 -7.77
N ASP A 281 -1.15 -11.28 -8.07
CA ASP A 281 -2.56 -10.97 -8.19
C ASP A 281 -3.17 -10.59 -6.85
N ALA A 282 -2.81 -11.29 -5.77
CA ALA A 282 -3.26 -10.96 -4.43
C ALA A 282 -2.79 -9.55 -4.02
N LYS A 283 -1.54 -9.22 -4.33
CA LYS A 283 -0.94 -7.90 -4.12
C LYS A 283 -1.66 -6.82 -4.92
N GLU A 284 -2.00 -7.08 -6.18
CA GLU A 284 -2.76 -6.16 -7.01
C GLU A 284 -4.13 -5.86 -6.40
N MET A 285 -4.89 -6.88 -5.99
CA MET A 285 -6.21 -6.72 -5.36
C MET A 285 -6.13 -5.97 -4.02
N MET A 286 -5.12 -6.25 -3.19
CA MET A 286 -4.90 -5.51 -1.94
C MET A 286 -4.48 -4.07 -2.17
N SER A 287 -3.62 -3.81 -3.16
CA SER A 287 -3.24 -2.45 -3.56
C SER A 287 -4.47 -1.68 -4.05
N PHE A 288 -5.36 -2.35 -4.77
CA PHE A 288 -6.62 -1.78 -5.26
C PHE A 288 -7.54 -1.35 -4.10
N LEU A 289 -7.70 -2.21 -3.09
CA LEU A 289 -8.46 -1.89 -1.87
C LEU A 289 -7.95 -0.64 -1.15
N VAL A 290 -6.63 -0.48 -1.08
CA VAL A 290 -6.00 0.67 -0.43
C VAL A 290 -6.19 1.95 -1.23
N THR A 291 -5.96 1.89 -2.55
CA THR A 291 -5.92 3.06 -3.43
C THR A 291 -7.32 3.59 -3.76
N GLU A 292 -8.22 2.71 -4.19
CA GLU A 292 -9.56 3.10 -4.65
C GLU A 292 -10.58 3.14 -3.51
N HIS A 293 -10.57 2.14 -2.62
CA HIS A 293 -11.58 2.04 -1.56
C HIS A 293 -11.12 2.62 -0.21
N ARG A 294 -9.82 2.85 -0.01
CA ARG A 294 -9.22 3.26 1.28
C ARG A 294 -9.62 2.34 2.42
N VAL A 295 -9.62 1.04 2.17
CA VAL A 295 -10.01 -0.01 3.11
C VAL A 295 -8.92 -1.07 3.16
N ALA A 296 -8.67 -1.64 4.34
CA ALA A 296 -7.80 -2.80 4.50
C ALA A 296 -8.55 -4.07 4.07
N PRO A 297 -7.90 -5.07 3.43
CA PRO A 297 -8.51 -6.39 3.22
C PRO A 297 -8.85 -7.04 4.57
N ALA A 298 -9.63 -8.11 4.58
CA ALA A 298 -9.87 -8.84 5.82
C ALA A 298 -8.54 -9.28 6.47
N LYS A 299 -8.47 -9.23 7.81
CA LYS A 299 -7.22 -9.49 8.55
C LYS A 299 -6.62 -10.86 8.20
N HIS A 300 -7.45 -11.90 8.11
CA HIS A 300 -7.02 -13.25 7.76
C HIS A 300 -6.41 -13.32 6.34
N THR A 301 -6.96 -12.59 5.37
CA THR A 301 -6.44 -12.47 4.00
C THR A 301 -5.02 -11.92 4.01
N PHE A 302 -4.81 -10.81 4.74
CA PHE A 302 -3.50 -10.19 4.85
C PHE A 302 -2.48 -11.10 5.57
N GLU A 303 -2.88 -11.75 6.66
CA GLU A 303 -2.01 -12.68 7.39
C GLU A 303 -1.61 -13.89 6.53
N LEU A 304 -2.55 -14.46 5.78
CA LEU A 304 -2.29 -15.57 4.87
C LEU A 304 -1.36 -15.16 3.73
N PHE A 305 -1.58 -13.97 3.14
CA PHE A 305 -0.68 -13.40 2.15
C PHE A 305 0.74 -13.27 2.71
N MET A 306 0.89 -12.63 3.88
CA MET A 306 2.20 -12.39 4.48
C MET A 306 2.92 -13.69 4.81
N ALA A 307 2.20 -14.71 5.29
CA ALA A 307 2.77 -16.03 5.54
C ALA A 307 3.34 -16.66 4.26
N LYS A 308 2.57 -16.70 3.17
CA LYS A 308 3.03 -17.23 1.88
C LYS A 308 4.16 -16.40 1.27
N TYR A 309 4.04 -15.07 1.34
CA TYR A 309 5.08 -14.15 0.85
C TYR A 309 6.40 -14.35 1.58
N CYS A 310 6.40 -14.52 2.91
CA CYS A 310 7.62 -14.75 3.68
C CYS A 310 8.31 -16.06 3.29
N VAL A 311 7.53 -17.12 3.01
CA VAL A 311 8.07 -18.39 2.51
C VAL A 311 8.69 -18.22 1.12
N ASP A 312 7.99 -17.55 0.20
CA ASP A 312 8.48 -17.26 -1.15
C ASP A 312 9.76 -16.43 -1.12
N ALA A 313 9.78 -15.35 -0.34
CA ALA A 313 10.93 -14.46 -0.21
C ALA A 313 12.17 -15.17 0.33
N ARG A 314 12.00 -16.07 1.32
CA ARG A 314 13.09 -16.90 1.85
C ARG A 314 13.55 -17.95 0.83
N ARG A 315 12.63 -18.61 0.12
CA ARG A 315 12.93 -19.65 -0.87
C ARG A 315 13.67 -19.09 -2.09
N ASN A 316 13.30 -17.90 -2.55
CA ASN A 316 13.89 -17.24 -3.71
C ASN A 316 15.03 -16.29 -3.35
N ASP A 317 15.46 -16.27 -2.08
CA ASP A 317 16.52 -15.43 -1.55
C ASP A 317 16.37 -13.94 -1.93
N LYS A 318 15.15 -13.41 -1.83
CA LYS A 318 14.85 -12.04 -2.22
C LYS A 318 15.72 -11.04 -1.44
N ASN A 319 16.29 -10.07 -2.17
CA ASN A 319 17.09 -9.00 -1.59
C ASN A 319 16.22 -7.85 -1.06
N LYS A 320 16.84 -6.85 -0.42
CA LYS A 320 16.13 -5.69 0.15
C LYS A 320 15.28 -4.99 -0.89
N GLU A 321 15.84 -4.68 -2.05
CA GLU A 321 15.16 -3.91 -3.10
C GLU A 321 13.93 -4.66 -3.63
N GLN A 322 14.03 -5.99 -3.79
CA GLN A 322 12.91 -6.83 -4.20
C GLN A 322 11.81 -6.88 -3.13
N VAL A 323 12.17 -7.07 -1.87
CA VAL A 323 11.19 -7.11 -0.77
C VAL A 323 10.47 -5.77 -0.63
N LEU A 324 11.20 -4.66 -0.73
CA LEU A 324 10.61 -3.33 -0.71
C LEU A 324 9.67 -3.11 -1.90
N LYS A 325 10.15 -3.37 -3.12
CA LYS A 325 9.34 -3.21 -4.33
C LYS A 325 8.03 -4.00 -4.25
N ASP A 326 8.08 -5.21 -3.72
CA ASP A 326 6.90 -6.07 -3.59
C ASP A 326 5.92 -5.56 -2.53
N LEU A 327 6.40 -5.08 -1.38
CA LEU A 327 5.55 -4.77 -0.22
C LEU A 327 5.15 -3.29 -0.12
N THR A 328 5.78 -2.37 -0.85
CA THR A 328 5.50 -0.92 -0.75
C THR A 328 4.03 -0.58 -1.00
N CYS A 329 3.39 -1.21 -1.99
CA CYS A 329 1.98 -0.96 -2.32
C CYS A 329 1.00 -1.37 -1.20
N ILE A 330 1.39 -2.29 -0.33
CA ILE A 330 0.59 -2.75 0.81
C ILE A 330 1.10 -2.22 2.16
N LYS A 331 2.04 -1.26 2.13
CA LYS A 331 2.54 -0.57 3.33
C LYS A 331 1.41 -0.05 4.22
N PRO A 332 0.32 0.56 3.70
CA PRO A 332 -0.78 1.03 4.55
C PRO A 332 -1.45 -0.09 5.34
N ILE A 333 -1.58 -1.28 4.74
CA ILE A 333 -2.17 -2.46 5.39
C ILE A 333 -1.27 -2.94 6.52
N LEU A 334 0.04 -2.98 6.30
CA LEU A 334 1.03 -3.37 7.31
C LEU A 334 1.07 -2.39 8.49
N HIS A 335 0.91 -1.08 8.23
CA HIS A 335 0.79 -0.05 9.28
C HIS A 335 -0.57 -0.06 10.00
N PHE A 336 -1.59 -0.67 9.40
CA PHE A 336 -2.92 -0.83 9.98
C PHE A 336 -3.01 -2.07 10.88
N TYR A 337 -2.66 -3.25 10.36
CA TYR A 337 -2.73 -4.52 11.10
C TYR A 337 -1.51 -4.82 11.96
N GLY A 338 -0.35 -4.24 11.63
CA GLY A 338 0.92 -4.57 12.27
C GLY A 338 1.66 -5.72 11.59
N LEU A 339 2.65 -6.22 12.31
CA LEU A 339 3.54 -7.30 11.89
C LEU A 339 3.11 -8.64 12.51
N THR A 340 3.22 -9.71 11.73
CA THR A 340 3.24 -11.10 12.21
C THR A 340 4.68 -11.52 12.53
N ALA A 341 4.87 -12.59 13.31
CA ALA A 341 6.21 -13.13 13.64
C ALA A 341 7.08 -13.40 12.40
N ASP A 342 6.51 -14.02 11.36
CA ASP A 342 7.21 -14.28 10.10
C ASP A 342 7.62 -13.00 9.37
N SER A 343 6.69 -12.04 9.24
CA SER A 343 6.99 -10.76 8.61
C SER A 343 8.02 -9.96 9.40
N PHE A 344 7.97 -10.03 10.73
CA PHE A 344 8.92 -9.38 11.61
C PHE A 344 10.33 -9.91 11.37
N GLU A 345 10.51 -11.23 11.36
CA GLU A 345 11.80 -11.87 11.13
C GLU A 345 12.35 -11.60 9.72
N LEU A 346 11.49 -11.68 8.69
CA LEU A 346 11.88 -11.39 7.32
C LEU A 346 12.39 -9.95 7.19
N LEU A 347 11.63 -8.97 7.67
CA LEU A 347 11.99 -7.56 7.57
C LEU A 347 13.26 -7.27 8.37
N LEU A 348 13.35 -7.74 9.62
CA LEU A 348 14.52 -7.54 10.47
C LEU A 348 15.81 -8.08 9.84
N SER A 349 15.73 -9.22 9.15
CA SER A 349 16.90 -9.88 8.55
C SER A 349 17.26 -9.35 7.16
N ARG A 350 16.28 -8.97 6.34
CA ARG A 350 16.45 -8.65 4.91
C ARG A 350 16.34 -7.17 4.54
N VAL A 351 15.61 -6.37 5.31
CA VAL A 351 15.30 -4.98 4.94
C VAL A 351 16.06 -3.97 5.81
N ILE A 352 16.26 -4.29 7.09
CA ILE A 352 16.80 -3.33 8.06
C ILE A 352 18.32 -3.26 8.00
N ASP A 353 18.90 -2.23 7.37
CA ASP A 353 20.35 -2.18 7.11
C ASP A 353 21.11 -1.13 7.92
N ASN A 354 20.39 -0.20 8.56
CA ASN A 354 20.98 0.84 9.39
C ASN A 354 20.23 1.01 10.72
N SER A 355 20.82 1.75 11.65
CA SER A 355 20.30 1.97 13.01
C SER A 355 18.99 2.76 13.03
N TYR A 356 18.76 3.59 12.01
CA TYR A 356 17.54 4.39 11.86
C TYR A 356 16.36 3.54 11.39
N ASP A 357 16.55 2.73 10.35
CA ASP A 357 15.57 1.73 9.88
C ASP A 357 15.13 0.84 11.05
N LEU A 358 16.10 0.38 11.85
CA LEU A 358 15.85 -0.50 12.99
C LEU A 358 15.00 0.19 14.07
N ALA A 359 15.24 1.48 14.34
CA ALA A 359 14.45 2.23 15.32
C ALA A 359 13.00 2.43 14.84
N HIS A 360 12.80 2.74 13.56
CA HIS A 360 11.47 2.88 12.97
C HIS A 360 10.73 1.56 12.91
N PHE A 361 11.41 0.47 12.57
CA PHE A 361 10.85 -0.88 12.60
C PHE A 361 10.35 -1.26 14.00
N VAL A 362 11.11 -0.96 15.06
CA VAL A 362 10.67 -1.20 16.44
C VAL A 362 9.45 -0.34 16.80
N ARG A 363 9.41 0.93 16.39
CA ARG A 363 8.24 1.80 16.62
C ARG A 363 6.99 1.32 15.87
N LEU A 364 7.16 0.80 14.66
CA LEU A 364 6.08 0.19 13.88
C LEU A 364 5.52 -1.04 14.61
N ALA A 365 6.40 -1.93 15.04
CA ALA A 365 6.02 -3.11 15.81
C ALA A 365 5.36 -2.71 17.14
N GLN A 366 5.83 -1.67 17.82
CA GLN A 366 5.24 -1.18 19.06
C GLN A 366 3.76 -0.79 18.92
N LYS A 367 3.37 -0.21 17.78
CA LYS A 367 2.02 0.34 17.59
C LYS A 367 0.94 -0.76 17.58
N ASN A 368 1.20 -1.85 16.85
CA ASN A 368 0.18 -2.88 16.57
C ASN A 368 0.63 -4.32 16.93
N SER A 369 1.90 -4.53 17.26
CA SER A 369 2.52 -5.85 17.50
C SER A 369 3.53 -5.81 18.67
N ALA A 370 3.19 -5.09 19.76
CA ALA A 370 4.13 -4.81 20.86
C ALA A 370 4.75 -6.07 21.48
N GLU A 371 4.01 -7.18 21.49
CA GLU A 371 4.45 -8.48 21.99
C GLU A 371 5.69 -8.99 21.24
N LEU A 372 5.76 -8.78 19.92
CA LEU A 372 6.89 -9.19 19.09
C LEU A 372 8.17 -8.43 19.44
N VAL A 373 8.07 -7.18 19.91
CA VAL A 373 9.25 -6.40 20.33
C VAL A 373 9.93 -7.05 21.53
N ALA A 374 9.13 -7.56 22.48
CA ALA A 374 9.65 -8.27 23.64
C ALA A 374 10.19 -9.66 23.29
N GLU A 375 9.45 -10.41 22.47
CA GLU A 375 9.85 -11.76 22.04
C GLU A 375 11.14 -11.76 21.22
N TYR A 376 11.29 -10.79 20.31
CA TYR A 376 12.44 -10.70 19.41
C TYR A 376 13.53 -9.73 19.89
N ALA A 377 13.47 -9.26 21.14
CA ALA A 377 14.41 -8.27 21.68
C ALA A 377 15.89 -8.65 21.48
N GLU A 378 16.21 -9.93 21.67
CA GLU A 378 17.56 -10.47 21.42
C GLU A 378 17.97 -10.32 19.96
N HIS A 379 17.11 -10.72 19.03
CA HIS A 379 17.34 -10.64 17.58
C HIS A 379 17.50 -9.18 17.12
N ILE A 380 16.74 -8.26 17.70
CA ILE A 380 16.83 -6.83 17.43
C ILE A 380 18.22 -6.30 17.84
N LEU A 381 18.72 -6.65 19.03
CA LEU A 381 20.07 -6.25 19.47
C LEU A 381 21.18 -6.91 18.63
N LEU A 382 21.01 -8.18 18.24
CA LEU A 382 21.94 -8.84 17.33
C LEU A 382 21.97 -8.14 15.97
N ARG A 383 20.83 -7.66 15.46
CA ARG A 383 20.80 -6.87 14.23
C ARG A 383 21.50 -5.53 14.39
N LEU A 384 21.30 -4.83 15.51
CA LEU A 384 22.03 -3.59 15.81
C LEU A 384 23.55 -3.82 15.80
N ARG A 385 24.02 -4.88 16.47
CA ARG A 385 25.44 -5.26 16.47
C ARG A 385 25.96 -5.55 15.06
N TYR A 386 25.19 -6.24 14.24
CA TYR A 386 25.55 -6.51 12.86
C TYR A 386 25.71 -5.22 12.04
N ILE A 387 24.78 -4.28 12.18
CA ILE A 387 24.83 -2.95 11.57
C ILE A 387 26.08 -2.19 12.02
N HIS A 388 26.39 -2.22 13.32
CA HIS A 388 27.60 -1.61 13.88
C HIS A 388 28.90 -2.21 13.35
N LYS A 389 28.95 -3.51 13.10
CA LYS A 389 30.12 -4.17 12.49
C LYS A 389 30.33 -3.76 11.03
N LYS A 390 29.24 -3.54 10.29
CA LYS A 390 29.30 -3.09 8.89
C LYS A 390 29.58 -1.59 8.74
N SER A 391 29.22 -0.77 9.73
CA SER A 391 29.33 0.68 9.59
C SER A 391 30.72 1.23 9.94
N HIS A 392 31.13 2.26 9.19
CA HIS A 392 32.35 3.04 9.45
C HIS A 392 32.18 4.11 10.54
N LYS A 393 31.07 4.08 11.29
CA LYS A 393 30.80 5.04 12.38
C LYS A 393 31.83 4.91 13.51
N SER A 394 32.10 6.01 14.20
CA SER A 394 32.98 6.02 15.38
C SER A 394 32.37 5.20 16.53
N ASP A 395 33.23 4.69 17.43
CA ASP A 395 32.78 3.96 18.62
C ASP A 395 31.84 4.79 19.51
N ILE A 396 32.05 6.10 19.58
CA ILE A 396 31.19 7.04 20.31
C ILE A 396 29.79 7.07 19.70
N ASN A 397 29.67 7.15 18.38
CA ASN A 397 28.36 7.15 17.72
C ASN A 397 27.64 5.81 17.94
N LYS A 398 28.35 4.69 17.83
CA LYS A 398 27.82 3.34 18.10
C LYS A 398 27.35 3.20 19.56
N ALA A 399 28.10 3.78 20.50
CA ALA A 399 27.73 3.81 21.91
C ALA A 399 26.46 4.63 22.19
N VAL A 400 26.32 5.79 21.55
CA VAL A 400 25.11 6.63 21.63
C VAL A 400 23.92 5.89 21.05
N GLU A 401 24.05 5.31 19.86
CA GLU A 401 22.99 4.51 19.22
C GLU A 401 22.56 3.35 20.12
N THR A 402 23.51 2.58 20.67
CA THR A 402 23.22 1.48 21.60
C THR A 402 22.43 1.97 22.82
N THR A 403 22.83 3.10 23.41
CA THR A 403 22.16 3.66 24.59
C THR A 403 20.74 4.11 24.26
N GLN A 404 20.55 4.79 23.12
CA GLN A 404 19.23 5.20 22.64
C GLN A 404 18.34 4.01 22.33
N PHE A 405 18.90 2.96 21.73
CA PHE A 405 18.17 1.75 21.39
C PHE A 405 17.75 0.96 22.64
N MET A 406 18.63 0.87 23.64
CA MET A 406 18.29 0.26 24.93
C MET A 406 17.20 1.03 25.67
N ARG A 407 17.21 2.36 25.60
CA ARG A 407 16.10 3.17 26.11
C ARG A 407 14.80 2.85 25.36
N LEU A 408 14.84 2.77 24.03
CA LEU A 408 13.66 2.42 23.23
C LEU A 408 13.10 1.04 23.63
N LEU A 409 13.94 0.03 23.80
CA LEU A 409 13.49 -1.32 24.18
C LEU A 409 12.98 -1.39 25.64
N VAL A 410 13.76 -0.89 26.59
CA VAL A 410 13.49 -1.11 28.02
C VAL A 410 12.52 -0.08 28.58
N HIS A 411 12.74 1.20 28.28
CA HIS A 411 11.92 2.28 28.84
C HIS A 411 10.63 2.46 28.04
N ASP A 412 10.73 2.53 26.72
CA ASP A 412 9.58 2.88 25.89
C ASP A 412 8.72 1.64 25.55
N ASN A 413 9.34 0.45 25.47
CA ASN A 413 8.65 -0.81 25.16
C ASN A 413 8.55 -1.80 26.34
N LYS A 414 9.06 -1.43 27.53
CA LYS A 414 8.97 -2.24 28.76
C LYS A 414 9.52 -3.67 28.60
N VAL A 415 10.49 -3.87 27.71
CA VAL A 415 11.13 -5.17 27.52
C VAL A 415 11.94 -5.50 28.78
N LYS A 416 11.66 -6.66 29.37
CA LYS A 416 12.42 -7.18 30.52
C LYS A 416 13.76 -7.70 30.05
N ILE A 417 14.82 -7.33 30.77
CA ILE A 417 16.17 -7.81 30.48
C ILE A 417 16.34 -9.18 31.13
N ASP A 418 16.26 -10.22 30.31
CA ASP A 418 16.61 -11.58 30.69
C ASP A 418 18.12 -11.84 30.50
N GLU A 419 18.58 -13.04 30.87
CA GLU A 419 19.99 -13.42 30.81
C GLU A 419 20.54 -13.41 29.37
N ARG A 420 19.71 -13.77 28.39
CA ARG A 420 20.11 -13.80 26.97
C ARG A 420 20.32 -12.38 26.46
N LEU A 421 19.36 -11.49 26.66
CA LEU A 421 19.44 -10.10 26.26
C LEU A 421 20.61 -9.38 26.96
N ALA A 422 20.80 -9.66 28.26
CA ALA A 422 21.94 -9.13 29.03
C ALA A 422 23.29 -9.60 28.45
N SER A 423 23.39 -10.86 28.02
CA SER A 423 24.62 -11.40 27.44
C SER A 423 24.99 -10.70 26.12
N VAL A 424 24.01 -10.47 25.24
CA VAL A 424 24.21 -9.75 23.97
C VAL A 424 24.56 -8.30 24.23
N LEU A 425 23.90 -7.65 25.20
CA LEU A 425 24.19 -6.27 25.56
C LEU A 425 25.61 -6.10 26.12
N ARG A 426 26.07 -7.00 27.01
CA ARG A 426 27.44 -6.99 27.51
C ARG A 426 28.46 -7.10 26.38
N LEU A 427 28.18 -7.96 25.41
CA LEU A 427 29.02 -8.13 24.23
C LEU A 427 29.14 -6.82 23.44
N ILE A 428 28.03 -6.17 23.11
CA ILE A 428 28.00 -4.87 22.41
C ILE A 428 28.72 -3.79 23.22
N CYS A 429 28.45 -3.71 24.53
CA CYS A 429 29.09 -2.75 25.42
C CYS A 429 30.61 -2.94 25.48
N SER A 430 31.08 -4.19 25.55
CA SER A 430 32.52 -4.48 25.52
C SER A 430 33.18 -4.11 24.20
N GLU A 431 32.51 -4.38 23.07
CA GLU A 431 33.01 -4.06 21.72
C GLU A 431 33.16 -2.54 21.52
N HIS A 432 32.29 -1.73 22.12
CA HIS A 432 32.26 -0.27 21.93
C HIS A 432 32.70 0.54 23.17
N LYS A 433 33.33 -0.11 24.16
CA LYS A 433 33.83 0.52 25.40
C LYS A 433 32.75 1.31 26.17
N ILE A 434 31.52 0.82 26.14
CA ILE A 434 30.40 1.38 26.89
C ILE A 434 30.46 0.83 28.32
N ALA A 435 30.36 1.71 29.32
CA ALA A 435 30.26 1.27 30.71
C ALA A 435 28.94 0.49 30.91
N TYR A 436 29.04 -0.79 31.27
CA TYR A 436 27.90 -1.64 31.58
C TYR A 436 27.66 -1.64 33.09
N ASP A 437 26.48 -1.15 33.50
CA ASP A 437 26.09 -1.05 34.91
C ASP A 437 24.97 -2.06 35.21
N GLU A 438 25.34 -3.22 35.75
CA GLU A 438 24.41 -4.31 36.09
C GLU A 438 23.26 -3.88 37.00
N LEU A 439 23.50 -2.91 37.89
CA LEU A 439 22.53 -2.46 38.90
C LEU A 439 21.43 -1.57 38.34
N LYS A 440 21.70 -0.84 37.24
CA LYS A 440 20.67 -0.04 36.56
C LYS A 440 19.73 -0.89 35.73
N PHE A 441 20.23 -1.98 35.17
CA PHE A 441 19.46 -2.87 34.31
C PHE A 441 18.66 -3.91 35.10
N SER A 442 19.13 -4.34 36.28
CA SER A 442 18.37 -5.24 37.17
C SER A 442 17.11 -4.60 37.76
N ASN A 443 17.11 -3.28 38.00
CA ASN A 443 15.96 -2.53 38.51
C ASN A 443 14.89 -2.24 37.42
N ALA A 444 15.22 -2.41 36.14
CA ALA A 444 14.27 -2.30 35.04
C ALA A 444 13.53 -3.63 34.74
N SER A 445 13.96 -4.72 35.39
CA SER A 445 13.40 -6.08 35.24
C SER A 445 12.24 -6.39 36.20
N THR A 446 12.01 -5.53 37.20
CA THR A 446 10.86 -5.55 38.13
C THR A 446 9.81 -4.56 37.67
#